data_AF-A0A0X1TJX0-F1
#
_entry.id   AF-A0A0X1TJX0-F1
#
_cell.length_a   1.000
_cell.length_b   1.000
_cell.length_c   1.000
_cell.angle_alpha   90.00
_cell.angle_beta   90.00
_cell.angle_gamma   90.00
#
_symmetry.space_group_name_H-M   'P 1'
#
loop_
_entity.id
_entity.type
_entity.pdbx_description
1 polymer ?
#
loop_
_entity_poly.entity_id
_entity_poly.type
_entity_poly.pdbx_seq_one_letter_code
_entity_poly.pdbx_strand_id
1 'polypeptide(L)'
;MKFKKSIYKAEKLLDSYQHDPDITLLNPFKKASNDIGSKGYLLNIKYLYVYQMLKASETLPDWYVSLAKSKLNRLESYFNSSFQNVLQDARLETETLNKFLTQRIAWIYQGKFRVYPTTPLDYLPLQLRLKVYVFLYHNEEDAKARCHLRNRISVTLAKLGHLELANFYSVYNWLMAQDVINTHFAESSHLRHSLHSQKYASQSTKRLAKDGQDVTIMTELSYYYTQLLNPKTMKYDRANVATIDLVALYYDQYPQLEQLSLPLKNYLRTKDKKEFYEKVAQKRMKFIRDVVHVPYTLKEPKLSPVNQDQLAIYNYLLRITE
;
A
#
# COMPACT_ATOMS: atom_id res chain seq x y z
N MET A 1 8.53 -20.60 -6.18
CA MET A 1 8.48 -21.79 -7.04
C MET A 1 7.06 -22.16 -7.48
N LYS A 2 6.08 -22.22 -6.56
CA LYS A 2 4.69 -22.60 -6.88
C LYS A 2 4.00 -21.68 -7.91
N PHE A 3 4.08 -20.35 -7.71
CA PHE A 3 3.47 -19.37 -8.62
C PHE A 3 3.97 -19.43 -10.06
N LYS A 4 5.30 -19.48 -10.28
CA LYS A 4 5.89 -19.56 -11.63
C LYS A 4 5.38 -20.79 -12.40
N LYS A 5 5.28 -21.95 -11.73
CA LYS A 5 4.73 -23.17 -12.32
C LYS A 5 3.25 -23.03 -12.65
N SER A 6 2.45 -22.39 -11.78
CA SER A 6 1.04 -22.13 -12.05
C SER A 6 0.82 -21.15 -13.22
N ILE A 7 1.63 -20.10 -13.33
CA ILE A 7 1.61 -19.14 -14.45
C ILE A 7 1.91 -19.86 -15.76
N TYR A 8 2.99 -20.65 -15.82
CA TYR A 8 3.33 -21.42 -17.02
C TYR A 8 2.21 -22.39 -17.43
N LYS A 9 1.59 -23.08 -16.46
CA LYS A 9 0.44 -23.97 -16.73
C LYS A 9 -0.79 -23.22 -17.22
N ALA A 10 -0.96 -21.95 -16.83
CA ALA A 10 -2.04 -21.09 -17.30
C ALA A 10 -1.83 -20.73 -18.77
N GLU A 11 -0.62 -20.27 -19.12
CA GLU A 11 -0.23 -19.94 -20.48
C GLU A 11 -0.38 -21.16 -21.41
N LYS A 12 0.13 -22.32 -20.99
CA LYS A 12 -0.01 -23.56 -21.79
C LYS A 12 -1.46 -24.00 -21.99
N LEU A 13 -2.31 -23.85 -20.99
CA LEU A 13 -3.73 -24.19 -21.15
C LEU A 13 -4.44 -23.23 -22.11
N LEU A 14 -4.11 -21.94 -22.04
CA LEU A 14 -4.64 -20.95 -22.97
C LEU A 14 -4.21 -21.26 -24.41
N ASP A 15 -2.90 -21.48 -24.63
CA ASP A 15 -2.37 -21.84 -25.95
C ASP A 15 -3.13 -23.05 -26.52
N SER A 16 -3.24 -24.14 -25.74
CA SER A 16 -3.96 -25.35 -26.18
C SER A 16 -5.42 -25.06 -26.54
N TYR A 17 -6.14 -24.32 -25.69
CA TYR A 17 -7.56 -24.03 -25.93
C TYR A 17 -7.79 -23.09 -27.12
N GLN A 18 -6.87 -22.18 -27.42
CA GLN A 18 -6.99 -21.30 -28.59
C GLN A 18 -6.69 -22.02 -29.91
N HIS A 19 -5.80 -23.02 -29.90
CA HIS A 19 -5.47 -23.79 -31.10
C HIS A 19 -6.50 -24.88 -31.41
N ASP A 20 -7.01 -25.55 -30.38
CA ASP A 20 -8.03 -26.60 -30.50
C ASP A 20 -9.07 -26.43 -29.39
N PRO A 21 -10.12 -25.60 -29.62
CA PRO A 21 -11.14 -25.31 -28.63
C PRO A 21 -11.98 -26.55 -28.27
N ASP A 22 -11.55 -27.27 -27.23
CA ASP A 22 -12.28 -28.41 -26.68
C ASP A 22 -12.77 -28.13 -25.25
N ILE A 23 -14.09 -28.21 -25.07
CA ILE A 23 -14.78 -28.08 -23.78
C ILE A 23 -14.21 -29.08 -22.74
N THR A 24 -13.72 -30.25 -23.16
CA THR A 24 -13.15 -31.23 -22.24
C THR A 24 -11.90 -30.72 -21.51
N LEU A 25 -11.15 -29.79 -22.11
CA LEU A 25 -9.98 -29.14 -21.48
C LEU A 25 -10.40 -28.29 -20.26
N LEU A 26 -11.64 -27.80 -20.25
CA LEU A 26 -12.20 -26.98 -19.17
C LEU A 26 -12.90 -27.81 -18.09
N ASN A 27 -13.37 -29.03 -18.40
CA ASN A 27 -14.08 -29.90 -17.46
C ASN A 27 -13.37 -30.10 -16.10
N PRO A 28 -12.03 -30.21 -16.02
CA PRO A 28 -11.38 -30.36 -14.73
C PRO A 28 -11.52 -29.13 -13.83
N PHE A 29 -11.93 -27.96 -14.34
CA PHE A 29 -12.26 -26.79 -13.51
C PHE A 29 -13.44 -27.03 -12.57
N LYS A 30 -14.41 -27.88 -12.97
CA LYS A 30 -15.54 -28.30 -12.13
C LYS A 30 -15.06 -29.08 -10.89
N LYS A 31 -13.95 -29.81 -11.04
CA LYS A 31 -13.32 -30.62 -9.98
C LYS A 31 -12.19 -29.88 -9.26
N ALA A 32 -11.79 -28.70 -9.73
CA ALA A 32 -10.76 -27.90 -9.10
C ALA A 32 -11.27 -27.36 -7.75
N SER A 33 -10.36 -27.23 -6.78
CA SER A 33 -10.68 -26.87 -5.39
C SER A 33 -11.66 -25.70 -5.30
N ASN A 34 -12.67 -25.86 -4.44
CA ASN A 34 -13.56 -24.77 -4.07
C ASN A 34 -12.97 -23.86 -2.99
N ASP A 35 -11.85 -24.25 -2.37
CA ASP A 35 -11.09 -23.36 -1.50
C ASP A 35 -10.39 -22.28 -2.34
N ILE A 36 -10.46 -21.05 -1.89
CA ILE A 36 -9.84 -19.87 -2.50
C ILE A 36 -8.67 -19.33 -1.69
N GLY A 37 -8.36 -19.97 -0.56
CA GLY A 37 -7.08 -19.80 0.10
C GLY A 37 -5.91 -20.18 -0.81
N SER A 38 -4.72 -19.83 -0.37
CA SER A 38 -3.43 -19.99 -1.05
C SER A 38 -3.32 -21.19 -2.01
N LYS A 39 -3.57 -22.40 -1.51
CA LYS A 39 -3.38 -23.65 -2.27
C LYS A 39 -4.49 -23.85 -3.30
N GLY A 40 -5.74 -23.63 -2.91
CA GLY A 40 -6.88 -23.80 -3.79
C GLY A 40 -6.87 -22.77 -4.93
N TYR A 41 -6.53 -21.52 -4.64
CA TYR A 41 -6.35 -20.50 -5.67
C TYR A 41 -5.29 -20.91 -6.71
N LEU A 42 -4.12 -21.40 -6.28
CA LEU A 42 -3.05 -21.84 -7.19
C LEU A 42 -3.46 -22.94 -8.17
N LEU A 43 -4.44 -23.77 -7.82
CA LEU A 43 -5.02 -24.80 -8.68
C LEU A 43 -6.02 -24.24 -9.69
N ASN A 44 -6.70 -23.15 -9.31
CA ASN A 44 -7.73 -22.49 -10.13
C ASN A 44 -7.16 -21.47 -11.12
N ILE A 45 -5.99 -20.86 -10.86
CA ILE A 45 -5.42 -19.76 -11.67
C ILE A 45 -5.44 -20.06 -13.17
N LYS A 46 -5.03 -21.26 -13.60
CA LYS A 46 -4.94 -21.58 -15.04
C LYS A 46 -6.28 -21.46 -15.76
N TYR A 47 -7.37 -21.85 -15.10
CA TYR A 47 -8.72 -21.72 -15.65
C TYR A 47 -9.18 -20.27 -15.59
N LEU A 48 -8.97 -19.59 -14.46
CA LEU A 48 -9.32 -18.18 -14.33
C LEU A 48 -8.58 -17.31 -15.36
N TYR A 49 -7.35 -17.66 -15.74
CA TYR A 49 -6.60 -16.99 -16.80
C TYR A 49 -7.23 -17.18 -18.17
N VAL A 50 -7.58 -18.43 -18.55
CA VAL A 50 -8.31 -18.72 -19.79
C VAL A 50 -9.62 -17.94 -19.84
N TYR A 51 -10.38 -17.93 -18.74
CA TYR A 51 -11.61 -17.15 -18.65
C TYR A 51 -11.33 -15.67 -18.87
N GLN A 52 -10.34 -15.07 -18.19
CA GLN A 52 -10.07 -13.64 -18.32
C GLN A 52 -9.62 -13.22 -19.71
N MET A 53 -8.88 -14.08 -20.41
CA MET A 53 -8.42 -13.83 -21.79
C MET A 53 -9.53 -13.99 -22.83
N LEU A 54 -10.51 -14.86 -22.58
CA LEU A 54 -11.54 -15.24 -23.54
C LEU A 54 -12.96 -14.84 -23.12
N LYS A 55 -13.15 -14.08 -22.03
CA LYS A 55 -14.48 -13.68 -21.50
C LYS A 55 -15.32 -12.86 -22.47
N ALA A 56 -14.69 -12.20 -23.44
CA ALA A 56 -15.35 -11.44 -24.50
C ALA A 56 -15.62 -12.30 -25.76
N SER A 57 -15.16 -13.55 -25.77
CA SER A 57 -15.38 -14.50 -26.87
C SER A 57 -16.62 -15.34 -26.60
N GLU A 58 -17.40 -15.61 -27.64
CA GLU A 58 -18.55 -16.53 -27.61
C GLU A 58 -18.14 -18.01 -27.47
N THR A 59 -16.84 -18.30 -27.43
CA THR A 59 -16.29 -19.67 -27.42
C THR A 59 -16.26 -20.35 -26.05
N LEU A 60 -16.60 -19.64 -24.98
CA LEU A 60 -16.60 -20.19 -23.63
C LEU A 60 -18.01 -20.73 -23.26
N PRO A 61 -18.13 -21.98 -22.79
CA PRO A 61 -19.41 -22.51 -22.34
C PRO A 61 -20.00 -21.73 -21.16
N ASP A 62 -21.33 -21.53 -21.14
CA ASP A 62 -22.03 -20.76 -20.09
C ASP A 62 -21.74 -21.26 -18.67
N TRP A 63 -21.70 -22.59 -18.49
CA TRP A 63 -21.38 -23.19 -17.19
C TRP A 63 -19.99 -22.78 -16.70
N TYR A 64 -19.04 -22.62 -17.62
CA TYR A 64 -17.66 -22.26 -17.31
C TYR A 64 -17.56 -20.78 -16.94
N VAL A 65 -18.23 -19.92 -17.71
CA VAL A 65 -18.33 -18.48 -17.45
C VAL A 65 -18.95 -18.22 -16.08
N SER A 66 -20.08 -18.87 -15.78
CA SER A 66 -20.76 -18.76 -14.49
C SER A 66 -19.87 -19.21 -13.32
N LEU A 67 -19.21 -20.37 -13.46
CA LEU A 67 -18.31 -20.90 -12.43
C LEU A 67 -17.07 -20.00 -12.21
N ALA A 68 -16.50 -19.46 -13.29
CA ALA A 68 -15.35 -18.56 -13.22
C ALA A 68 -15.70 -17.24 -12.54
N LYS A 69 -16.84 -16.63 -12.89
CA LYS A 69 -17.36 -15.41 -12.24
C LYS A 69 -17.58 -15.65 -10.74
N SER A 70 -18.22 -16.76 -10.37
CA SER A 70 -18.43 -17.13 -8.96
C SER A 70 -17.10 -17.23 -8.20
N LYS A 71 -16.09 -17.90 -8.77
CA LYS A 71 -14.76 -18.04 -8.14
C LYS A 71 -14.00 -16.71 -8.03
N LEU A 72 -14.11 -15.82 -9.02
CA LEU A 72 -13.53 -14.47 -8.95
C LEU A 72 -14.19 -13.61 -7.85
N ASN A 73 -15.52 -13.62 -7.74
CA ASN A 73 -16.23 -12.89 -6.69
C ASN A 73 -15.84 -13.38 -5.28
N ARG A 74 -15.64 -14.69 -5.14
CA ARG A 74 -15.14 -15.29 -3.89
C ARG A 74 -13.71 -14.82 -3.59
N LEU A 75 -12.82 -14.78 -4.59
CA LEU A 75 -11.45 -14.27 -4.41
C LEU A 75 -11.44 -12.82 -3.96
N GLU A 76 -12.26 -11.96 -4.57
CA GLU A 76 -12.39 -10.56 -4.16
C GLU A 76 -12.86 -10.45 -2.70
N SER A 77 -13.86 -11.25 -2.30
CA SER A 77 -14.35 -11.30 -0.92
C SER A 77 -13.26 -11.73 0.07
N TYR A 78 -12.42 -12.70 -0.31
CA TYR A 78 -11.29 -13.15 0.52
C TYR A 78 -10.20 -12.09 0.65
N PHE A 79 -9.86 -11.38 -0.43
CA PHE A 79 -8.89 -10.30 -0.34
C PHE A 79 -9.41 -9.16 0.54
N ASN A 80 -10.68 -8.78 0.38
CA ASN A 80 -11.32 -7.79 1.24
C ASN A 80 -11.25 -8.19 2.71
N SER A 81 -11.62 -9.44 3.04
CA SER A 81 -11.56 -9.96 4.41
C SER A 81 -10.12 -10.01 4.94
N SER A 82 -9.17 -10.44 4.11
CA SER A 82 -7.74 -10.50 4.47
C SER A 82 -7.17 -9.11 4.72
N PHE A 83 -7.55 -8.11 3.93
CA PHE A 83 -7.15 -6.72 4.14
C PHE A 83 -7.73 -6.17 5.43
N GLN A 84 -9.00 -6.44 5.73
CA GLN A 84 -9.58 -6.04 7.01
C GLN A 84 -8.78 -6.63 8.18
N ASN A 85 -8.44 -7.92 8.14
CA ASN A 85 -7.63 -8.54 9.20
C ASN A 85 -6.22 -7.92 9.35
N VAL A 86 -5.54 -7.58 8.24
CA VAL A 86 -4.24 -6.89 8.29
C VAL A 86 -4.38 -5.45 8.80
N LEU A 87 -5.53 -4.83 8.55
CA LEU A 87 -5.82 -3.43 8.88
C LEU A 87 -6.56 -3.26 10.22
N GLN A 88 -6.84 -4.35 10.94
CA GLN A 88 -7.37 -4.34 12.30
C GLN A 88 -6.34 -3.68 13.23
N ASP A 89 -6.43 -2.36 13.31
CA ASP A 89 -5.65 -1.54 14.22
C ASP A 89 -6.55 -0.46 14.79
N ALA A 90 -6.54 -0.36 16.12
CA ALA A 90 -7.42 0.46 16.93
C ALA A 90 -7.08 1.95 16.95
N ARG A 91 -6.00 2.37 16.25
CA ARG A 91 -5.44 3.74 16.33
C ARG A 91 -6.38 4.84 15.86
N LEU A 92 -7.35 4.57 15.00
CA LEU A 92 -8.30 5.59 14.56
C LEU A 92 -9.64 4.97 14.18
N GLU A 93 -10.72 5.62 14.59
CA GLU A 93 -12.07 5.27 14.15
C GLU A 93 -12.15 5.29 12.62
N THR A 94 -12.63 4.17 12.07
CA THR A 94 -12.66 3.96 10.61
C THR A 94 -13.52 5.02 9.90
N GLU A 95 -14.55 5.54 10.56
CA GLU A 95 -15.42 6.58 10.02
C GLU A 95 -14.71 7.92 9.84
N THR A 96 -13.98 8.38 10.87
CA THR A 96 -13.22 9.64 10.83
C THR A 96 -12.17 9.60 9.73
N LEU A 97 -11.44 8.49 9.61
CA LEU A 97 -10.48 8.29 8.53
C LEU A 97 -11.15 8.34 7.16
N ASN A 98 -12.22 7.57 6.96
CA ASN A 98 -12.93 7.50 5.69
C ASN A 98 -13.47 8.88 5.27
N LYS A 99 -14.03 9.64 6.20
CA LYS A 99 -14.51 11.02 5.94
C LYS A 99 -13.38 11.91 5.44
N PHE A 100 -12.21 11.87 6.09
CA PHE A 100 -11.05 12.62 5.62
C PHE A 100 -10.61 12.17 4.23
N LEU A 101 -10.50 10.86 3.98
CA LEU A 101 -10.06 10.32 2.70
C LEU A 101 -11.00 10.73 1.57
N THR A 102 -12.31 10.65 1.76
CA THR A 102 -13.32 11.12 0.79
C THR A 102 -13.14 12.60 0.48
N GLN A 103 -13.03 13.44 1.51
CA GLN A 103 -13.02 14.89 1.34
C GLN A 103 -11.70 15.44 0.78
N ARG A 104 -10.57 14.82 1.11
CA ARG A 104 -9.24 15.41 0.91
C ARG A 104 -8.34 14.63 -0.03
N ILE A 105 -8.54 13.32 -0.17
CA ILE A 105 -7.62 12.43 -0.90
C ILE A 105 -8.28 11.89 -2.17
N ALA A 106 -9.51 11.37 -2.11
CA ALA A 106 -10.15 10.65 -3.21
C ALA A 106 -10.14 11.42 -4.54
N TRP A 107 -10.64 12.66 -4.53
CA TRP A 107 -10.75 13.49 -5.74
C TRP A 107 -9.39 13.87 -6.36
N ILE A 108 -8.29 13.78 -5.60
CA ILE A 108 -6.92 13.99 -6.12
C ILE A 108 -6.51 12.82 -7.03
N TYR A 109 -6.91 11.60 -6.67
CA TYR A 109 -6.35 10.36 -7.20
C TYR A 109 -7.28 9.53 -8.08
N GLN A 110 -8.59 9.66 -7.89
CA GLN A 110 -9.59 8.90 -8.64
C GLN A 110 -9.43 9.13 -10.15
N GLY A 111 -9.35 8.04 -10.92
CA GLY A 111 -9.10 8.03 -12.37
C GLY A 111 -7.67 8.43 -12.79
N LYS A 112 -6.81 8.86 -11.87
CA LYS A 112 -5.49 9.46 -12.16
C LYS A 112 -4.31 8.62 -11.69
N PHE A 113 -4.56 7.47 -11.08
CA PHE A 113 -3.53 6.65 -10.46
C PHE A 113 -2.76 5.80 -11.51
N ARG A 114 -1.84 6.42 -12.28
CA ARG A 114 -1.24 5.79 -13.48
C ARG A 114 0.29 5.89 -13.61
N VAL A 115 1.03 5.96 -12.51
CA VAL A 115 2.52 5.94 -12.41
C VAL A 115 3.20 7.30 -12.25
N TYR A 116 2.63 8.42 -12.73
CA TYR A 116 3.20 9.74 -12.40
C TYR A 116 2.15 10.86 -12.23
N PRO A 117 2.36 11.75 -11.25
CA PRO A 117 3.27 11.58 -10.11
C PRO A 117 2.56 10.64 -9.11
N THR A 118 3.17 9.53 -8.70
CA THR A 118 2.79 8.85 -7.45
C THR A 118 3.49 9.59 -6.30
N THR A 119 3.39 10.92 -6.25
CA THR A 119 2.47 11.68 -5.39
C THR A 119 2.48 11.16 -3.95
N PRO A 120 2.58 12.04 -2.95
CA PRO A 120 2.94 11.80 -1.54
C PRO A 120 2.43 10.56 -0.78
N LEU A 121 1.43 9.82 -1.25
CA LEU A 121 0.95 8.57 -0.66
C LEU A 121 2.04 7.50 -0.58
N ASP A 122 2.94 7.44 -1.56
CA ASP A 122 4.04 6.47 -1.62
C ASP A 122 5.05 6.61 -0.47
N TYR A 123 5.00 7.71 0.28
CA TYR A 123 5.90 7.98 1.40
C TYR A 123 5.24 7.76 2.76
N LEU A 124 3.91 7.62 2.81
CA LEU A 124 3.18 7.41 4.05
C LEU A 124 3.70 6.17 4.80
N PRO A 125 3.69 6.17 6.14
CA PRO A 125 3.93 4.96 6.94
C PRO A 125 3.11 3.77 6.44
N LEU A 126 3.70 2.56 6.44
CA LEU A 126 3.24 1.46 5.59
C LEU A 126 1.80 1.03 5.88
N GLN A 127 1.40 1.03 7.15
CA GLN A 127 0.05 0.63 7.55
C GLN A 127 -1.00 1.66 7.11
N LEU A 128 -0.73 2.96 7.35
CA LEU A 128 -1.58 4.05 6.85
C LEU A 128 -1.63 4.04 5.32
N ARG A 129 -0.50 3.84 4.66
CA ARG A 129 -0.39 3.72 3.21
C ARG A 129 -1.29 2.61 2.67
N LEU A 130 -1.27 1.42 3.29
CA LEU A 130 -2.13 0.32 2.91
C LEU A 130 -3.61 0.68 3.07
N LYS A 131 -4.01 1.31 4.20
CA LYS A 131 -5.38 1.78 4.41
C LYS A 131 -5.84 2.71 3.28
N VAL A 132 -5.01 3.69 2.92
CA VAL A 132 -5.32 4.64 1.84
C VAL A 132 -5.47 3.92 0.49
N TYR A 133 -4.53 3.05 0.11
CA TYR A 133 -4.63 2.36 -1.18
C TYR A 133 -5.84 1.42 -1.27
N VAL A 134 -6.17 0.71 -0.18
CA VAL A 134 -7.35 -0.15 -0.13
C VAL A 134 -8.62 0.70 -0.27
N PHE A 135 -8.73 1.80 0.48
CA PHE A 135 -9.83 2.75 0.34
C PHE A 135 -9.98 3.26 -1.11
N LEU A 136 -8.88 3.71 -1.72
CA LEU A 136 -8.89 4.18 -3.10
C LEU A 136 -9.29 3.07 -4.07
N TYR A 137 -8.81 1.84 -3.88
CA TYR A 137 -9.15 0.69 -4.72
C TYR A 137 -10.66 0.40 -4.73
N HIS A 138 -11.31 0.45 -3.56
CA HIS A 138 -12.75 0.22 -3.44
C HIS A 138 -13.59 1.33 -4.09
N ASN A 139 -13.09 2.57 -4.10
CA ASN A 139 -13.77 3.73 -4.68
C ASN A 139 -13.36 4.05 -6.12
N GLU A 140 -12.41 3.31 -6.69
CA GLU A 140 -11.94 3.54 -8.06
C GLU A 140 -12.81 2.80 -9.07
N GLU A 141 -13.17 3.49 -10.15
CA GLU A 141 -13.95 2.94 -11.26
C GLU A 141 -13.06 2.70 -12.49
N ASP A 142 -12.00 3.51 -12.67
CA ASP A 142 -11.08 3.35 -13.78
C ASP A 142 -10.30 2.03 -13.64
N ALA A 143 -10.54 1.12 -14.58
CA ALA A 143 -9.93 -0.21 -14.54
C ALA A 143 -8.40 -0.15 -14.60
N LYS A 144 -7.82 0.86 -15.27
CA LYS A 144 -6.36 1.05 -15.30
C LYS A 144 -5.82 1.47 -13.94
N ALA A 145 -6.41 2.50 -13.34
CA ALA A 145 -6.08 2.95 -12.00
C ALA A 145 -6.22 1.82 -10.97
N ARG A 146 -7.27 0.98 -11.07
CA ARG A 146 -7.42 -0.23 -10.25
C ARG A 146 -6.23 -1.18 -10.37
N CYS A 147 -5.70 -1.43 -11.57
CA CYS A 147 -4.50 -2.26 -11.75
C CYS A 147 -3.26 -1.68 -11.05
N HIS A 148 -3.06 -0.37 -11.13
CA HIS A 148 -1.95 0.30 -10.44
C HIS A 148 -2.13 0.26 -8.91
N LEU A 149 -3.34 0.51 -8.40
CA LEU A 149 -3.67 0.43 -6.97
C LEU A 149 -3.45 -0.99 -6.44
N ARG A 150 -3.92 -2.03 -7.16
CA ARG A 150 -3.68 -3.43 -6.79
C ARG A 150 -2.19 -3.76 -6.69
N ASN A 151 -1.37 -3.25 -7.63
CA ASN A 151 0.08 -3.41 -7.56
C ASN A 151 0.70 -2.68 -6.35
N ARG A 152 0.23 -1.48 -6.02
CA ARG A 152 0.72 -0.75 -4.83
C ARG A 152 0.32 -1.42 -3.52
N ILE A 153 -0.88 -1.98 -3.45
CA ILE A 153 -1.34 -2.81 -2.32
C ILE A 153 -0.43 -4.03 -2.17
N SER A 154 -0.16 -4.80 -3.24
CA SER A 154 0.68 -6.00 -3.14
C SER A 154 2.11 -5.70 -2.71
N VAL A 155 2.73 -4.63 -3.24
CA VAL A 155 4.05 -4.18 -2.81
C VAL A 155 4.06 -3.75 -1.34
N THR A 156 3.01 -3.02 -0.89
CA THR A 156 2.91 -2.56 0.50
C THR A 156 2.74 -3.73 1.47
N LEU A 157 1.91 -4.73 1.12
CA LEU A 157 1.76 -5.97 1.89
C LEU A 157 3.08 -6.73 2.02
N ALA A 158 3.89 -6.79 0.95
CA ALA A 158 5.20 -7.44 1.00
C ALA A 158 6.16 -6.73 1.96
N LYS A 159 6.15 -5.38 1.95
CA LYS A 159 6.96 -4.55 2.87
C LYS A 159 6.54 -4.71 4.34
N LEU A 160 5.24 -4.84 4.60
CA LEU A 160 4.66 -5.18 5.91
C LEU A 160 4.95 -6.63 6.35
N GLY A 161 5.57 -7.45 5.49
CA GLY A 161 5.94 -8.83 5.82
C GLY A 161 4.90 -9.90 5.43
N HIS A 162 3.73 -9.51 4.90
CA HIS A 162 2.67 -10.42 4.44
C HIS A 162 2.96 -10.97 3.03
N LEU A 163 4.11 -11.62 2.84
CA LEU A 163 4.62 -12.05 1.53
C LEU A 163 3.68 -13.00 0.79
N GLU A 164 3.01 -13.92 1.48
CA GLU A 164 2.11 -14.87 0.82
C GLU A 164 0.89 -14.16 0.23
N LEU A 165 0.22 -13.33 1.03
CA LEU A 165 -0.92 -12.52 0.60
C LEU A 165 -0.53 -11.55 -0.52
N ALA A 166 0.63 -10.90 -0.41
CA ALA A 166 1.18 -10.03 -1.45
C ALA A 166 1.33 -10.78 -2.79
N ASN A 167 1.93 -11.97 -2.78
CA ASN A 167 2.11 -12.77 -3.98
C ASN A 167 0.77 -13.22 -4.58
N PHE A 168 -0.21 -13.65 -3.77
CA PHE A 168 -1.54 -14.00 -4.28
C PHE A 168 -2.23 -12.80 -4.92
N TYR A 169 -2.15 -11.63 -4.28
CA TYR A 169 -2.78 -10.43 -4.80
C TYR A 169 -2.09 -9.91 -6.07
N SER A 170 -0.76 -10.08 -6.21
CA SER A 170 -0.04 -9.81 -7.45
C SER A 170 -0.55 -10.67 -8.60
N VAL A 171 -0.80 -11.96 -8.37
CA VAL A 171 -1.39 -12.82 -9.40
C VAL A 171 -2.84 -12.46 -9.68
N TYR A 172 -3.62 -12.10 -8.66
CA TYR A 172 -4.98 -11.61 -8.87
C TYR A 172 -4.97 -10.35 -9.74
N ASN A 173 -4.07 -9.40 -9.49
CA ASN A 173 -3.92 -8.22 -10.32
C ASN A 173 -3.59 -8.59 -11.78
N TRP A 174 -2.67 -9.54 -11.99
CA TRP A 174 -2.35 -10.05 -13.32
C TRP A 174 -3.56 -10.67 -14.02
N LEU A 175 -4.37 -11.47 -13.34
CA LEU A 175 -5.63 -12.01 -13.90
C LEU A 175 -6.61 -10.90 -14.28
N MET A 176 -6.78 -9.91 -13.41
CA MET A 176 -7.72 -8.80 -13.63
C MET A 176 -7.21 -7.75 -14.61
N ALA A 177 -5.92 -7.75 -14.95
CA ALA A 177 -5.33 -6.85 -15.93
C ALA A 177 -5.54 -7.32 -17.38
N GLN A 178 -5.87 -8.60 -17.57
CA GLN A 178 -6.17 -9.14 -18.89
C GLN A 178 -7.40 -8.43 -19.46
N ASP A 179 -7.32 -8.01 -20.73
CA ASP A 179 -8.36 -7.29 -21.46
C ASP A 179 -8.66 -5.86 -20.95
N VAL A 180 -7.95 -5.38 -19.93
CA VAL A 180 -8.08 -3.99 -19.48
C VAL A 180 -7.13 -3.08 -20.25
N ILE A 181 -5.92 -3.56 -20.54
CA ILE A 181 -4.86 -2.77 -21.21
C ILE A 181 -3.76 -3.67 -21.79
N ASN A 182 -3.20 -3.31 -22.95
CA ASN A 182 -1.83 -3.71 -23.37
C ASN A 182 -0.78 -3.04 -22.47
N THR A 183 -0.75 -3.41 -21.18
CA THR A 183 0.18 -2.83 -20.20
C THR A 183 1.09 -3.85 -19.59
N HIS A 184 2.17 -3.32 -19.03
CA HIS A 184 3.11 -3.98 -18.14
C HIS A 184 2.49 -4.96 -17.13
N PHE A 185 1.26 -4.75 -16.64
CA PHE A 185 0.64 -5.65 -15.66
C PHE A 185 0.05 -6.94 -16.25
N ALA A 186 -0.25 -6.96 -17.55
CA ALA A 186 -0.83 -8.13 -18.21
C ALA A 186 0.24 -9.18 -18.56
N GLU A 187 1.50 -8.77 -18.69
CA GLU A 187 2.59 -9.67 -19.08
C GLU A 187 3.09 -10.54 -17.93
N SER A 188 3.25 -11.83 -18.21
CA SER A 188 3.73 -12.80 -17.22
C SER A 188 5.20 -12.59 -16.84
N SER A 189 6.01 -12.06 -17.76
CA SER A 189 7.42 -11.66 -17.55
C SER A 189 7.54 -10.67 -16.39
N HIS A 190 6.71 -9.63 -16.42
CA HIS A 190 6.64 -8.57 -15.42
C HIS A 190 6.05 -9.05 -14.10
N LEU A 191 5.00 -9.89 -14.12
CA LEU A 191 4.52 -10.56 -12.92
C LEU A 191 5.64 -11.39 -12.24
N ARG A 192 6.40 -12.17 -13.01
CA ARG A 192 7.50 -12.99 -12.49
C ARG A 192 8.60 -12.12 -11.85
N HIS A 193 8.88 -10.95 -12.41
CA HIS A 193 9.81 -9.98 -11.83
C HIS A 193 9.25 -9.36 -10.53
N SER A 194 7.99 -8.95 -10.52
CA SER A 194 7.32 -8.40 -9.33
C SER A 194 7.29 -9.38 -8.15
N LEU A 195 6.94 -10.65 -8.42
CA LEU A 195 7.00 -11.72 -7.40
C LEU A 195 8.41 -11.91 -6.84
N HIS A 196 9.45 -11.66 -7.65
CA HIS A 196 10.83 -11.74 -7.21
C HIS A 196 11.21 -10.54 -6.33
N SER A 197 10.86 -9.31 -6.74
CA SER A 197 11.16 -8.10 -5.98
C SER A 197 10.46 -8.08 -4.61
N GLN A 198 9.20 -8.54 -4.55
CA GLN A 198 8.43 -8.67 -3.31
C GLN A 198 9.10 -9.60 -2.29
N LYS A 199 9.76 -10.67 -2.76
CA LYS A 199 10.54 -11.57 -1.89
C LYS A 199 11.66 -10.81 -1.17
N TYR A 200 12.38 -9.92 -1.87
CA TYR A 200 13.46 -9.14 -1.26
C TYR A 200 12.96 -8.04 -0.34
N ALA A 201 11.83 -7.38 -0.69
CA ALA A 201 11.20 -6.38 0.17
C ALA A 201 10.89 -6.96 1.56
N SER A 202 10.31 -8.17 1.61
CA SER A 202 10.03 -8.87 2.88
C SER A 202 11.31 -9.26 3.65
N GLN A 203 12.39 -9.63 2.95
CA GLN A 203 13.65 -10.02 3.59
C GLN A 203 14.37 -8.83 4.22
N SER A 204 14.32 -7.65 3.60
CA SER A 204 14.93 -6.43 4.14
C SER A 204 14.28 -6.04 5.47
N THR A 205 12.94 -5.97 5.53
CA THR A 205 12.21 -5.66 6.77
C THR A 205 12.52 -6.69 7.87
N LYS A 206 12.57 -7.98 7.51
CA LYS A 206 12.89 -9.07 8.47
C LYS A 206 14.32 -8.99 9.00
N ARG A 207 15.29 -8.54 8.19
CA ARG A 207 16.67 -8.34 8.64
C ARG A 207 16.75 -7.18 9.63
N LEU A 208 16.16 -6.03 9.30
CA LEU A 208 16.10 -4.87 10.20
C LEU A 208 15.51 -5.26 11.56
N ALA A 209 14.36 -5.94 11.56
CA ALA A 209 13.73 -6.43 12.78
C ALA A 209 14.61 -7.43 13.58
N LYS A 210 15.38 -8.29 12.89
CA LYS A 210 16.28 -9.27 13.52
C LYS A 210 17.53 -8.62 14.11
N ASP A 211 18.02 -7.56 13.48
CA ASP A 211 19.23 -6.83 13.90
C ASP A 211 18.94 -5.86 15.07
N GLY A 212 17.77 -5.97 15.72
CA GLY A 212 17.36 -5.09 16.82
C GLY A 212 17.02 -3.67 16.39
N GLN A 213 17.08 -3.37 15.09
CA GLN A 213 16.52 -2.16 14.50
C GLN A 213 15.03 -2.37 14.36
N ASP A 214 14.31 -2.10 15.45
CA ASP A 214 12.87 -2.12 15.41
C ASP A 214 12.43 -1.13 14.30
N VAL A 215 11.62 -1.60 13.34
CA VAL A 215 11.05 -0.71 12.31
C VAL A 215 9.95 0.06 13.02
N THR A 216 10.39 0.97 13.87
CA THR A 216 9.54 1.79 14.72
C THR A 216 8.72 2.71 13.83
N ILE A 217 7.61 3.17 14.38
CA ILE A 217 6.86 4.29 13.84
C ILE A 217 7.78 5.49 13.53
N MET A 218 8.82 5.68 14.34
CA MET A 218 9.86 6.70 14.15
C MET A 218 10.66 6.51 12.87
N THR A 219 11.05 5.28 12.54
CA THR A 219 11.73 4.97 11.28
C THR A 219 10.84 5.29 10.07
N GLU A 220 9.56 4.92 10.13
CA GLU A 220 8.61 5.20 9.04
C GLU A 220 8.30 6.69 8.90
N LEU A 221 8.11 7.41 10.01
CA LEU A 221 7.90 8.86 10.01
C LEU A 221 9.14 9.61 9.53
N SER A 222 10.34 9.17 9.92
CA SER A 222 11.61 9.74 9.43
C SER A 222 11.73 9.57 7.92
N TYR A 223 11.41 8.38 7.39
CA TYR A 223 11.37 8.14 5.94
C TYR A 223 10.34 9.05 5.26
N TYR A 224 9.13 9.16 5.81
CA TYR A 224 8.09 10.04 5.30
C TYR A 224 8.59 11.48 5.18
N TYR A 225 9.15 12.04 6.26
CA TYR A 225 9.66 13.42 6.26
C TYR A 225 10.88 13.60 5.35
N THR A 226 11.77 12.62 5.24
CA THR A 226 12.88 12.65 4.28
C THR A 226 12.35 12.86 2.86
N GLN A 227 11.34 12.09 2.47
CA GLN A 227 10.80 12.13 1.11
C GLN A 227 9.94 13.37 0.88
N LEU A 228 9.17 13.80 1.87
CA LEU A 228 8.36 15.01 1.84
C LEU A 228 9.22 16.27 1.64
N LEU A 229 10.35 16.35 2.35
CA LEU A 229 11.25 17.51 2.38
C LEU A 229 12.44 17.36 1.42
N ASN A 230 12.45 16.35 0.55
CA ASN A 230 13.52 16.13 -0.39
C ASN A 230 13.63 17.31 -1.38
N PRO A 231 14.75 18.05 -1.43
CA PRO A 231 14.89 19.24 -2.28
C PRO A 231 14.62 19.01 -3.76
N LYS A 232 14.87 17.79 -4.27
CA LYS A 232 14.71 17.45 -5.69
C LYS A 232 13.24 17.23 -6.09
N THR A 233 12.39 16.88 -5.14
CA THR A 233 11.00 16.46 -5.41
C THR A 233 9.95 17.23 -4.61
N MET A 234 10.36 18.02 -3.62
CA MET A 234 9.46 18.76 -2.73
C MET A 234 8.67 19.82 -3.51
N LYS A 235 7.35 19.79 -3.39
CA LYS A 235 6.46 20.78 -4.01
C LYS A 235 5.29 21.10 -3.09
N TYR A 236 4.85 22.36 -3.14
CA TYR A 236 3.60 22.73 -2.49
C TYR A 236 2.44 22.39 -3.42
N ASP A 237 1.78 21.26 -3.15
CA ASP A 237 0.56 20.88 -3.85
C ASP A 237 -0.46 20.28 -2.88
N ARG A 238 -1.69 20.14 -3.38
CA ARG A 238 -2.83 19.65 -2.58
C ARG A 238 -2.56 18.24 -2.02
N ALA A 239 -1.78 17.42 -2.72
CA ALA A 239 -1.43 16.07 -2.29
C ALA A 239 -0.45 16.07 -1.10
N ASN A 240 0.59 16.90 -1.14
CA ASN A 240 1.54 17.01 -0.02
C ASN A 240 0.84 17.58 1.21
N VAL A 241 0.04 18.63 1.03
CA VAL A 241 -0.73 19.22 2.13
C VAL A 241 -1.69 18.20 2.75
N ALA A 242 -2.43 17.44 1.93
CA ALA A 242 -3.37 16.45 2.43
C ALA A 242 -2.68 15.28 3.14
N THR A 243 -1.49 14.87 2.72
CA THR A 243 -0.74 13.81 3.42
C THR A 243 -0.13 14.26 4.74
N ILE A 244 0.31 15.51 4.86
CA ILE A 244 0.74 16.09 6.14
C ILE A 244 -0.42 16.02 7.15
N ASP A 245 -1.59 16.50 6.74
CA ASP A 245 -2.80 16.50 7.58
C ASP A 245 -3.25 15.07 7.92
N LEU A 246 -3.13 14.14 6.97
CA LEU A 246 -3.47 12.73 7.18
C LEU A 246 -2.54 12.05 8.20
N VAL A 247 -1.24 12.34 8.15
CA VAL A 247 -0.27 11.79 9.12
C VAL A 247 -0.58 12.30 10.53
N ALA A 248 -0.87 13.59 10.68
CA ALA A 248 -1.27 14.15 11.97
C ALA A 248 -2.60 13.54 12.48
N LEU A 249 -3.58 13.35 11.59
CA LEU A 249 -4.87 12.74 11.94
C LEU A 249 -4.75 11.27 12.36
N TYR A 250 -3.94 10.49 11.64
CA TYR A 250 -3.83 9.03 11.86
C TYR A 250 -3.02 8.65 13.09
N TYR A 251 -2.11 9.54 13.50
CA TYR A 251 -1.22 9.35 14.65
C TYR A 251 -1.58 10.34 15.75
N ASP A 252 -2.86 10.34 16.14
CA ASP A 252 -3.45 11.25 17.12
C ASP A 252 -2.79 11.12 18.51
N GLN A 253 -2.24 9.96 18.83
CA GLN A 253 -1.45 9.74 20.05
C GLN A 253 -0.12 10.50 20.07
N TYR A 254 0.25 11.18 18.97
CA TYR A 254 1.41 12.08 18.87
C TYR A 254 0.96 13.53 18.54
N PRO A 255 0.41 14.29 19.52
CA PRO A 255 -0.09 15.66 19.31
C PRO A 255 0.91 16.62 18.65
N GLN A 256 2.21 16.38 18.81
CA GLN A 256 3.24 17.22 18.19
C GLN A 256 3.26 17.14 16.65
N LEU A 257 2.72 16.07 16.05
CA LEU A 257 2.56 15.96 14.60
C LEU A 257 1.61 17.02 14.05
N GLU A 258 0.51 17.28 14.74
CA GLU A 258 -0.42 18.36 14.39
C GLU A 258 0.27 19.73 14.48
N GLN A 259 1.07 19.93 15.54
CA GLN A 259 1.84 21.16 15.72
C GLN A 259 2.85 21.40 14.60
N LEU A 260 3.36 20.34 13.98
CA LEU A 260 4.32 20.38 12.86
C LEU A 260 3.65 20.65 11.51
N SER A 261 2.34 20.47 11.38
CA SER A 261 1.63 20.62 10.10
C SER A 261 1.81 21.98 9.44
N LEU A 262 1.67 23.08 10.19
CA LEU A 262 1.81 24.43 9.65
C LEU A 262 3.27 24.75 9.22
N PRO A 263 4.30 24.53 10.07
CA PRO A 263 5.69 24.68 9.66
C PRO A 263 6.04 23.90 8.38
N LEU A 264 5.61 22.64 8.28
CA LEU A 264 5.88 21.81 7.09
C LEU A 264 5.23 22.39 5.83
N LYS A 265 3.96 22.79 5.91
CA LYS A 265 3.24 23.40 4.77
C LYS A 265 3.87 24.72 4.33
N ASN A 266 4.25 25.56 5.28
CA ASN A 266 4.92 26.83 4.99
C ASN A 266 6.26 26.58 4.31
N TYR A 267 7.07 25.65 4.82
CA TYR A 267 8.34 25.32 4.21
C TYR A 267 8.19 24.73 2.79
N LEU A 268 7.19 23.88 2.56
CA LEU A 268 6.91 23.39 1.20
C LEU A 268 6.59 24.53 0.23
N ARG A 269 5.98 25.62 0.72
CA ARG A 269 5.60 26.81 -0.06
C ARG A 269 6.76 27.80 -0.25
N THR A 270 7.46 28.17 0.82
CA THR A 270 8.48 29.23 0.80
C THR A 270 9.87 28.71 0.46
N LYS A 271 10.15 27.43 0.74
CA LYS A 271 11.47 26.81 0.70
C LYS A 271 12.49 27.48 1.63
N ASP A 272 12.02 28.29 2.58
CA ASP A 272 12.88 28.97 3.56
C ASP A 272 13.27 28.00 4.69
N LYS A 273 14.50 27.50 4.61
CA LYS A 273 15.07 26.60 5.61
C LYS A 273 15.23 27.26 6.99
N LYS A 274 15.60 28.55 7.01
CA LYS A 274 15.86 29.27 8.26
C LYS A 274 14.56 29.49 9.01
N GLU A 275 13.53 29.97 8.32
CA GLU A 275 12.19 30.13 8.90
C GLU A 275 11.67 28.78 9.41
N PHE A 276 11.80 27.71 8.62
CA PHE A 276 11.38 26.38 9.04
C PHE A 276 12.10 25.92 10.32
N TYR A 277 13.44 26.00 10.33
CA TYR A 277 14.25 25.62 11.49
C TYR A 277 13.83 26.39 12.75
N GLU A 278 13.69 27.71 12.66
CA GLU A 278 13.28 28.56 13.79
C GLU A 278 11.91 28.16 14.33
N LYS A 279 10.92 27.94 13.46
CA LYS A 279 9.56 27.54 13.87
C LYS A 279 9.53 26.16 14.51
N VAL A 280 10.29 25.19 13.98
CA VAL A 280 10.39 23.84 14.54
C VAL A 280 11.12 23.87 15.88
N ALA A 281 12.22 24.63 16.00
CA ALA A 281 12.98 24.79 17.23
C ALA A 281 12.14 25.44 18.36
N GLN A 282 11.36 26.48 18.03
CA GLN A 282 10.43 27.12 18.97
C GLN A 282 9.39 26.11 19.50
N LYS A 283 8.78 25.31 18.62
CA LYS A 283 7.80 24.28 19.01
C LYS A 283 8.44 23.18 19.85
N ARG A 284 9.61 22.70 19.46
CA ARG A 284 10.40 21.73 20.24
C ARG A 284 10.68 22.24 21.65
N MET A 285 11.13 23.49 21.79
CA MET A 285 11.43 24.06 23.10
C MET A 285 10.19 24.21 23.97
N LYS A 286 9.06 24.60 23.39
CA LYS A 286 7.78 24.61 24.09
C LYS A 286 7.40 23.21 24.57
N PHE A 287 7.47 22.21 23.70
CA PHE A 287 7.19 20.81 24.05
C PHE A 287 8.08 20.30 25.19
N ILE A 288 9.38 20.57 25.15
CA ILE A 288 10.29 20.19 26.24
C ILE A 288 9.86 20.82 27.56
N ARG A 289 9.52 22.12 27.58
CA ARG A 289 9.05 22.79 28.81
C ARG A 289 7.74 22.20 29.34
N ASP A 290 6.83 21.85 28.44
CA ASP A 290 5.51 21.35 28.81
C ASP A 290 5.59 19.91 29.37
N VAL A 291 6.45 19.07 28.79
CA VAL A 291 6.58 17.66 29.18
C VAL A 291 7.60 17.44 30.30
N VAL A 292 8.70 18.18 30.26
CA VAL A 292 9.68 18.22 31.33
C VAL A 292 9.21 19.29 32.30
N HIS A 293 8.24 18.98 33.17
CA HIS A 293 8.08 19.76 34.39
C HIS A 293 9.41 19.66 35.14
N VAL A 294 10.25 20.69 35.06
CA VAL A 294 11.52 20.77 35.79
C VAL A 294 11.23 21.34 37.18
N PRO A 295 11.07 20.54 38.26
CA PRO A 295 11.59 20.97 39.53
C PRO A 295 13.13 20.94 39.40
N TYR A 296 13.79 22.00 39.86
CA TYR A 296 15.24 22.24 39.75
C TYR A 296 16.17 21.15 40.33
N THR A 297 15.66 19.97 40.70
CA THR A 297 16.30 19.01 41.60
C THR A 297 16.48 17.58 41.07
N LEU A 298 16.11 17.25 39.83
CA LEU A 298 16.31 15.89 39.30
C LEU A 298 17.27 15.83 38.10
N LYS A 299 18.36 15.05 38.28
CA LYS A 299 19.23 14.58 37.20
C LYS A 299 18.40 13.65 36.29
N GLU A 300 18.23 14.09 35.05
CA GLU A 300 17.56 13.43 33.92
C GLU A 300 16.04 13.19 34.06
N PRO A 301 15.21 13.92 33.29
CA PRO A 301 13.77 13.68 33.27
C PRO A 301 13.44 12.35 32.58
N LYS A 302 12.71 11.48 33.28
CA LYS A 302 12.13 10.26 32.69
C LYS A 302 10.94 10.62 31.82
N LEU A 303 11.18 10.80 30.52
CA LEU A 303 10.13 10.95 29.50
C LEU A 303 9.40 9.63 29.27
N SER A 304 8.09 9.68 29.09
CA SER A 304 7.33 8.52 28.58
C SER A 304 7.82 8.14 27.17
N PRO A 305 7.67 6.87 26.74
CA PRO A 305 8.10 6.43 25.41
C PRO A 305 7.53 7.29 24.27
N VAL A 306 6.22 7.62 24.34
CA VAL A 306 5.56 8.49 23.34
C VAL A 306 6.18 9.89 23.30
N ASN A 307 6.58 10.44 24.45
CA ASN A 307 7.22 11.74 24.49
C ASN A 307 8.68 11.71 24.00
N GLN A 308 9.38 10.59 24.20
CA GLN A 308 10.71 10.38 23.60
C GLN A 308 10.62 10.35 22.07
N ASP A 309 9.66 9.62 21.52
CA ASP A 309 9.41 9.56 20.09
C ASP A 309 9.09 10.96 19.52
N GLN A 310 8.17 11.70 20.14
CA GLN A 310 7.83 13.07 19.70
C GLN A 310 9.05 14.00 19.71
N LEU A 311 9.88 13.94 20.75
CA LEU A 311 11.13 14.70 20.81
C LEU A 311 12.11 14.29 19.70
N ALA A 312 12.20 12.99 19.43
CA ALA A 312 13.04 12.45 18.37
C ALA A 312 12.59 12.94 16.99
N ILE A 313 11.28 13.10 16.73
CA ILE A 313 10.77 13.67 15.47
C ILE A 313 11.24 15.11 15.30
N TYR A 314 11.13 15.92 16.36
CA TYR A 314 11.65 17.30 16.32
C TYR A 314 13.15 17.34 16.03
N ASN A 315 13.94 16.55 16.76
CA ASN A 315 15.39 16.49 16.56
C ASN A 315 15.73 16.05 15.13
N TYR A 316 15.00 15.07 14.60
CA TYR A 316 15.17 14.58 13.24
C TYR A 316 14.89 15.67 12.21
N LEU A 317 13.76 16.37 12.32
CA LEU A 317 13.38 17.45 11.41
C LEU A 317 14.38 18.59 11.41
N LEU A 318 14.89 18.99 12.59
CA LEU A 318 15.93 20.02 12.67
C LEU A 318 17.19 19.58 11.93
N ARG A 319 17.66 18.34 12.19
CA ARG A 319 18.87 17.78 11.58
C ARG A 319 18.82 17.71 10.05
N ILE A 320 17.68 17.36 9.45
CA ILE A 320 17.58 17.27 7.98
C ILE A 320 17.44 18.62 7.29
N THR A 321 17.38 19.72 8.07
CA THR A 321 17.25 21.08 7.56
C THR A 321 18.41 22.01 7.89
N GLU A 322 19.32 21.58 8.78
CA GLU A 322 20.72 22.04 8.82
C GLU A 322 21.39 21.77 7.46
#